data_AF-A0A6I7R7M7-F1
#
_entry.id   AF-A0A6I7R7M7-F1
#
_cell.length_a   1.000
_cell.length_b   1.000
_cell.length_c   1.000
_cell.angle_alpha   90.00
_cell.angle_beta   90.00
_cell.angle_gamma   90.00
#
_symmetry.space_group_name_H-M   'P 1'
#
loop_
_entity.id
_entity.type
_entity.pdbx_description
1 polymer ?
#
loop_
_entity_poly.entity_id
_entity_poly.type
_entity_poly.pdbx_seq_one_letter_code
_entity_poly.pdbx_strand_id
1 'polypeptide(L)'
;MKILVSLFSIFLMLNISHSAISQPPIPLNESTGEAEYIDVIPVDGVKASELYERIDHWYNNFFVNPHSVIQERDEEGNTIHGRHNMTVYNEVDGVQVRFGQIRYNINVMARDGRYRYEINDIIVVQRPRTPIHELLDPDSPHKNRNFN
;
A
#
# COMPACT_ATOMS: atom_id res chain seq x y z
N MET A 1 -11.48 50.81 -18.61
CA MET A 1 -11.88 49.38 -18.74
C MET A 1 -10.79 48.46 -19.31
N LYS A 2 -9.74 48.95 -19.99
CA LYS A 2 -8.64 48.10 -20.52
C LYS A 2 -7.66 47.59 -19.44
N ILE A 3 -7.41 48.40 -18.40
CA ILE A 3 -6.48 48.07 -17.30
C ILE A 3 -7.06 46.98 -16.37
N LEU A 4 -8.38 46.98 -16.14
CA LEU A 4 -9.06 45.97 -15.31
C LEU A 4 -9.06 44.57 -15.97
N VAL A 5 -9.23 44.52 -17.30
CA VAL A 5 -9.17 43.27 -18.08
C VAL A 5 -7.74 42.71 -18.10
N SER A 6 -6.72 43.59 -18.17
CA SER A 6 -5.31 43.18 -18.16
C SER A 6 -4.84 42.59 -16.83
N LEU A 7 -5.37 43.06 -15.70
CA LEU A 7 -5.07 42.50 -14.37
C LEU A 7 -5.72 41.12 -14.16
N PHE A 8 -6.90 40.92 -14.73
CA PHE A 8 -7.59 39.62 -14.71
C PHE A 8 -6.85 38.57 -15.56
N SER A 9 -6.28 38.97 -16.71
CA SER A 9 -5.47 38.08 -17.54
C SER A 9 -4.12 37.68 -16.92
N ILE A 10 -3.51 38.54 -16.10
CA ILE A 10 -2.26 38.21 -15.37
C ILE A 10 -2.55 37.23 -14.23
N PHE A 11 -3.70 37.37 -13.54
CA PHE A 11 -4.11 36.46 -12.48
C PHE A 11 -4.45 35.04 -13.01
N LEU A 12 -4.91 34.94 -14.26
CA LEU A 12 -5.23 33.66 -14.91
C LEU A 12 -3.98 32.84 -15.28
N MET A 13 -2.82 33.47 -15.48
CA MET A 13 -1.57 32.79 -15.86
C MET A 13 -0.71 32.29 -14.69
N LEU A 14 -1.08 32.61 -13.44
CA LEU A 14 -0.32 32.23 -12.23
C LEU A 14 -0.70 30.87 -11.61
N ASN A 15 -1.64 30.12 -12.20
CA ASN A 15 -2.19 28.89 -11.60
C ASN A 15 -1.81 27.58 -12.32
N ILE A 16 -0.77 27.57 -13.17
CA ILE A 16 -0.32 26.33 -13.83
C ILE A 16 1.07 25.96 -13.30
N SER A 17 1.12 25.49 -12.06
CA SER A 17 2.21 24.66 -11.57
C SER A 17 1.59 23.46 -10.85
N HIS A 18 0.95 22.59 -11.63
CA HIS A 18 0.71 21.23 -11.19
C HIS A 18 2.06 20.50 -11.28
N SER A 19 2.79 20.47 -10.19
CA SER A 19 3.91 19.54 -10.04
C SER A 19 3.34 18.13 -10.25
N ALA A 20 3.74 17.44 -11.31
CA ALA A 20 3.51 16.01 -11.40
C ALA A 20 4.17 15.38 -10.17
N ILE A 21 3.36 14.90 -9.23
CA ILE A 21 3.87 14.19 -8.05
C ILE A 21 4.46 12.89 -8.58
N SER A 22 5.77 12.88 -8.79
CA SER A 22 6.51 11.64 -8.97
C SER A 22 6.34 10.85 -7.68
N GLN A 23 5.69 9.68 -7.77
CA GLN A 23 5.63 8.78 -6.63
C GLN A 23 7.07 8.40 -6.27
N PRO A 24 7.46 8.50 -4.99
CA PRO A 24 8.81 8.10 -4.58
C PRO A 24 9.04 6.62 -4.97
N PRO A 25 10.24 6.27 -5.45
CA PRO A 25 10.53 4.90 -5.82
C PRO A 25 10.39 4.00 -4.58
N ILE A 26 9.95 2.76 -4.80
CA ILE A 26 9.90 1.75 -3.73
C ILE A 26 11.34 1.56 -3.20
N PRO A 27 11.58 1.72 -1.89
CA PRO A 27 12.90 1.52 -1.31
C PRO A 27 13.35 0.06 -1.48
N LEU A 28 14.61 -0.11 -1.89
CA LEU A 28 15.26 -1.40 -2.03
C LEU A 28 16.37 -1.52 -1.00
N ASN A 29 16.46 -2.66 -0.33
CA ASN A 29 17.59 -3.01 0.50
C ASN A 29 18.83 -3.20 -0.38
N GLU A 30 19.92 -2.47 -0.11
CA GLU A 30 21.13 -2.54 -0.93
C GLU A 30 21.84 -3.90 -0.88
N SER A 31 21.64 -4.68 0.19
CA SER A 31 22.30 -5.97 0.41
C SER A 31 21.50 -7.14 -0.17
N THR A 32 20.17 -7.12 -0.05
CA THR A 32 19.31 -8.21 -0.54
C THR A 32 18.69 -7.92 -1.90
N GLY A 33 18.60 -6.66 -2.30
CA GLY A 33 17.86 -6.22 -3.49
C GLY A 33 16.34 -6.29 -3.34
N GLU A 34 15.84 -6.60 -2.14
CA GLU A 34 14.41 -6.75 -1.87
C GLU A 34 13.77 -5.41 -1.53
N ALA A 35 12.48 -5.28 -1.88
CA ALA A 35 11.69 -4.11 -1.50
C ALA A 35 11.29 -4.17 -0.03
N GLU A 36 11.64 -3.14 0.74
CA GLU A 36 11.34 -3.06 2.17
C GLU A 36 11.10 -1.63 2.65
N TYR A 37 10.09 -1.44 3.49
CA TYR A 37 9.88 -0.21 4.25
C TYR A 37 10.16 -0.49 5.72
N ILE A 38 11.26 0.04 6.22
CA ILE A 38 11.71 -0.15 7.59
C ILE A 38 12.05 1.20 8.18
N ASP A 39 11.43 1.54 9.31
CA ASP A 39 11.81 2.74 10.05
C ASP A 39 11.56 2.60 11.55
N VAL A 40 12.29 3.38 12.33
CA VAL A 40 12.18 3.48 13.80
C VAL A 40 11.66 4.87 14.14
N ILE A 41 10.43 4.90 14.65
CA ILE A 41 9.75 6.16 14.96
C ILE A 41 9.88 6.44 16.47
N PRO A 42 10.52 7.56 16.86
CA PRO A 42 10.57 7.97 18.26
C PRO A 42 9.20 8.48 18.73
N VAL A 43 8.85 8.12 19.95
CA VAL A 43 7.63 8.54 20.65
C VAL A 43 7.98 8.76 22.13
N ASP A 44 8.65 9.87 22.41
CA ASP A 44 9.25 10.16 23.71
C ASP A 44 8.22 10.07 24.85
N GLY A 45 8.65 9.48 25.97
CA GLY A 45 7.84 9.40 27.20
C GLY A 45 6.73 8.35 27.21
N VAL A 46 6.61 7.51 26.17
CA VAL A 46 5.60 6.44 26.09
C VAL A 46 6.24 5.07 26.35
N LYS A 47 5.58 4.25 27.19
CA LYS A 47 6.02 2.88 27.49
C LYS A 47 5.78 1.94 26.31
N ALA A 48 6.60 0.89 26.20
CA ALA A 48 6.44 -0.14 25.18
C ALA A 48 5.04 -0.77 25.18
N SER A 49 4.48 -1.06 26.36
CA SER A 49 3.15 -1.66 26.51
C SER A 49 2.03 -0.76 25.99
N GLU A 50 2.11 0.54 26.23
CA GLU A 50 1.14 1.51 25.72
C GLU A 50 1.27 1.67 24.20
N LEU A 51 2.49 1.66 23.68
CA LEU A 51 2.70 1.63 22.22
C LEU A 51 2.15 0.34 21.61
N TYR A 52 2.34 -0.81 22.25
CA TYR A 52 1.77 -2.08 21.81
C TYR A 52 0.24 -2.03 21.73
N GLU A 53 -0.44 -1.50 22.75
CA GLU A 53 -1.90 -1.32 22.73
C GLU A 53 -2.35 -0.42 21.57
N ARG A 54 -1.62 0.67 21.30
CA ARG A 54 -1.90 1.57 20.16
C ARG A 54 -1.68 0.87 18.82
N ILE A 55 -0.65 0.05 18.71
CA ILE A 55 -0.36 -0.76 17.51
C ILE A 55 -1.48 -1.78 17.29
N ASP A 56 -1.88 -2.53 18.32
CA ASP A 56 -2.98 -3.49 18.21
C ASP A 56 -4.28 -2.78 17.79
N HIS A 57 -4.58 -1.65 18.42
CA HIS A 57 -5.72 -0.82 18.04
C HIS A 57 -5.62 -0.38 16.57
N TRP A 58 -4.45 0.05 16.11
CA TRP A 58 -4.26 0.42 14.70
C TRP A 58 -4.54 -0.75 13.75
N TYR A 59 -4.02 -1.95 14.02
CA TYR A 59 -4.31 -3.13 13.20
C TYR A 59 -5.81 -3.41 13.11
N ASN A 60 -6.51 -3.36 14.24
CA ASN A 60 -7.94 -3.64 14.31
C ASN A 60 -8.82 -2.61 13.60
N ASN A 61 -8.32 -1.37 13.40
CA ASN A 61 -9.06 -0.31 12.72
C ASN A 61 -8.65 -0.12 11.26
N PHE A 62 -7.40 -0.40 10.91
CA PHE A 62 -6.88 -0.21 9.56
C PHE A 62 -7.34 -1.33 8.61
N PHE A 63 -7.29 -2.58 9.08
CA PHE A 63 -7.65 -3.73 8.24
C PHE A 63 -9.13 -4.07 8.37
N VAL A 64 -9.80 -4.27 7.23
CA VAL A 64 -11.21 -4.72 7.18
C VAL A 64 -11.40 -6.04 7.93
N ASN A 65 -10.43 -6.95 7.84
CA ASN A 65 -10.42 -8.20 8.57
C ASN A 65 -9.06 -8.39 9.29
N PRO A 66 -8.89 -7.82 10.50
CA PRO A 66 -7.61 -7.85 11.20
C PRO A 66 -7.21 -9.28 11.59
N HIS A 67 -8.17 -10.16 11.88
CA HIS A 67 -7.90 -11.58 12.17
C HIS A 67 -7.26 -12.34 11.02
N SER A 68 -7.53 -11.94 9.76
CA SER A 68 -6.86 -12.53 8.60
C SER A 68 -5.45 -12.01 8.38
N VAL A 69 -5.12 -10.85 8.97
CA VAL A 69 -3.83 -10.18 8.81
C VAL A 69 -2.87 -10.57 9.93
N ILE A 70 -3.32 -10.44 11.17
CA ILE A 70 -2.50 -10.72 12.36
C ILE A 70 -2.24 -12.23 12.44
N GLN A 71 -0.97 -12.60 12.37
CA GLN A 71 -0.51 -13.98 12.49
C GLN A 71 -0.12 -14.30 13.93
N GLU A 72 0.47 -13.33 14.63
CA GLU A 72 0.95 -13.49 16.00
C GLU A 72 0.89 -12.16 16.75
N ARG A 73 0.54 -12.25 18.05
CA ARG A 73 0.65 -11.19 19.04
C ARG A 73 1.54 -11.70 20.16
N ASP A 74 2.65 -11.02 20.40
CA ASP A 74 3.50 -11.24 21.57
C ASP A 74 3.38 -10.01 22.47
N GLU A 75 2.47 -10.09 23.45
CA GLU A 75 2.22 -9.01 24.40
C GLU A 75 3.41 -8.81 25.35
N GLU A 76 4.13 -9.88 25.71
CA GLU A 76 5.32 -9.80 26.55
C GLU A 76 6.48 -9.13 25.80
N GLY A 77 6.68 -9.51 24.54
CA GLY A 77 7.68 -8.93 23.64
C GLY A 77 7.29 -7.58 23.03
N ASN A 78 6.02 -7.16 23.17
CA ASN A 78 5.45 -5.95 22.57
C ASN A 78 5.55 -5.94 21.04
N THR A 79 5.24 -7.07 20.40
CA THR A 79 5.30 -7.23 18.93
C THR A 79 3.98 -7.75 18.35
N ILE A 80 3.70 -7.33 17.11
CA ILE A 80 2.62 -7.90 16.29
C ILE A 80 3.20 -8.23 14.92
N HIS A 81 3.03 -9.49 14.51
CA HIS A 81 3.42 -9.98 13.21
C HIS A 81 2.20 -10.21 12.34
N GLY A 82 2.21 -9.62 11.14
CA GLY A 82 1.09 -9.63 10.22
C GLY A 82 1.50 -10.05 8.81
N ARG A 83 0.55 -10.60 8.06
CA ARG A 83 0.67 -10.89 6.64
C ARG A 83 -0.61 -10.47 5.94
N HIS A 84 -0.49 -9.61 4.94
CA HIS A 84 -1.66 -9.13 4.19
C HIS A 84 -1.51 -9.39 2.69
N ASN A 85 -2.65 -9.42 2.00
CA ASN A 85 -2.70 -9.41 0.55
C ASN A 85 -3.69 -8.36 0.06
N MET A 86 -3.25 -7.54 -0.89
CA MET A 86 -4.12 -6.59 -1.57
C MET A 86 -4.29 -7.01 -3.03
N THR A 87 -5.50 -6.89 -3.56
CA THR A 87 -5.73 -7.14 -4.99
C THR A 87 -5.28 -5.92 -5.79
N VAL A 88 -4.54 -6.16 -6.86
CA VAL A 88 -4.16 -5.14 -7.83
C VAL A 88 -4.97 -5.33 -9.10
N TYR A 89 -5.43 -4.22 -9.66
CA TYR A 89 -6.17 -4.15 -10.91
C TYR A 89 -5.35 -3.38 -11.93
N ASN A 90 -5.47 -3.77 -13.19
CA ASN A 90 -4.96 -3.03 -14.34
C ASN A 90 -6.15 -2.50 -15.13
N GLU A 91 -5.95 -1.40 -15.85
CA GLU A 91 -6.91 -0.94 -16.83
C GLU A 91 -6.56 -1.49 -18.21
N VAL A 92 -7.51 -2.15 -18.87
CA VAL A 92 -7.41 -2.64 -20.24
C VAL A 92 -8.64 -2.15 -20.99
N ASP A 93 -8.44 -1.35 -22.04
CA ASP A 93 -9.52 -0.77 -22.85
C ASP A 93 -10.62 -0.05 -22.03
N GLY A 94 -10.22 0.65 -20.97
CA GLY A 94 -11.13 1.38 -20.06
C GLY A 94 -11.87 0.51 -19.04
N VAL A 95 -11.56 -0.79 -18.97
CA VAL A 95 -12.14 -1.74 -18.00
C VAL A 95 -11.09 -2.10 -16.95
N GLN A 96 -11.50 -2.08 -15.68
CA GLN A 96 -10.66 -2.54 -14.56
C GLN A 96 -10.64 -4.06 -14.51
N VAL A 97 -9.47 -4.62 -14.78
CA VAL A 97 -9.21 -6.05 -14.90
C VAL A 97 -8.31 -6.49 -13.75
N ARG A 98 -8.70 -7.55 -13.03
CA ARG A 98 -7.86 -8.10 -11.95
C ARG A 98 -6.51 -8.56 -12.51
N PHE A 99 -5.43 -7.94 -12.05
CA PHE A 99 -4.06 -8.28 -12.45
C PHE A 99 -3.48 -9.40 -11.58
N GLY A 100 -3.61 -9.26 -10.26
CA GLY A 100 -3.03 -10.19 -9.30
C GLY A 100 -3.23 -9.72 -7.87
N GLN A 101 -2.36 -10.19 -6.98
CA GLN A 101 -2.29 -9.72 -5.60
C GLN A 101 -0.87 -9.29 -5.27
N ILE A 102 -0.71 -8.23 -4.49
CA ILE A 102 0.53 -7.97 -3.77
C ILE A 102 0.37 -8.60 -2.40
N ARG A 103 1.32 -9.45 -2.01
CA ARG A 103 1.45 -10.00 -0.66
C ARG A 103 2.66 -9.38 0.01
N TYR A 104 2.55 -9.12 1.30
CA TYR A 104 3.64 -8.60 2.11
C TYR A 104 3.47 -9.01 3.57
N ASN A 105 4.56 -9.01 4.31
CA ASN A 105 4.52 -9.05 5.76
C ASN A 105 4.49 -7.61 6.29
N ILE A 106 3.78 -7.41 7.40
CA ILE A 106 3.74 -6.15 8.14
C ILE A 106 3.99 -6.49 9.61
N ASN A 107 5.12 -6.04 10.14
CA ASN A 107 5.53 -6.30 11.51
C ASN A 107 5.70 -4.98 12.23
N VAL A 108 5.28 -4.92 13.50
CA VAL A 108 5.54 -3.74 14.33
C VAL A 108 6.00 -4.19 15.71
N MET A 109 7.07 -3.57 16.20
CA MET A 109 7.72 -3.90 17.46
C MET A 109 7.92 -2.62 18.28
N ALA A 110 7.44 -2.61 19.51
CA ALA A 110 7.56 -1.46 20.40
C ALA A 110 8.70 -1.63 21.41
N ARG A 111 9.33 -0.51 21.76
CA ARG A 111 10.23 -0.35 22.89
C ARG A 111 9.88 0.96 23.59
N ASP A 112 10.37 1.16 24.81
CA ASP A 112 10.17 2.44 25.48
C ASP A 112 10.69 3.59 24.61
N GLY A 113 9.83 4.58 24.41
CA GLY A 113 10.11 5.78 23.63
C GLY A 113 10.16 5.58 22.11
N ARG A 114 9.84 4.41 21.54
CA ARG A 114 9.88 4.19 20.08
C ARG A 114 9.15 2.94 19.61
N TYR A 115 8.75 2.89 18.35
CA TYR A 115 8.40 1.65 17.69
C TYR A 115 9.13 1.51 16.37
N ARG A 116 9.30 0.28 15.91
CA ARG A 116 9.83 -0.04 14.59
C ARG A 116 8.76 -0.74 13.79
N TYR A 117 8.57 -0.34 12.54
CA TYR A 117 7.77 -1.11 11.60
C TYR A 117 8.66 -1.76 10.53
N GLU A 118 8.20 -2.88 10.00
CA GLU A 118 8.76 -3.52 8.81
C GLU A 118 7.62 -3.89 7.87
N ILE A 119 7.73 -3.45 6.62
CA ILE A 119 6.93 -3.98 5.53
C ILE A 119 7.92 -4.58 4.54
N ASN A 120 7.96 -5.90 4.44
CA ASN A 120 8.93 -6.64 3.63
C ASN A 120 8.26 -7.88 2.99
N ASP A 121 9.05 -8.71 2.31
CA ASP A 121 8.55 -9.87 1.55
C ASP A 121 7.43 -9.46 0.57
N ILE A 122 7.65 -8.31 -0.10
CA ILE A 122 6.68 -7.69 -1.00
C ILE A 122 6.75 -8.44 -2.34
N ILE A 123 5.78 -9.30 -2.59
CA ILE A 123 5.73 -10.15 -3.78
C ILE A 123 4.44 -9.97 -4.57
N VAL A 124 4.55 -10.06 -5.89
CA VAL A 124 3.38 -10.13 -6.78
C VAL A 124 2.98 -11.58 -6.98
N VAL A 125 1.77 -11.93 -6.55
CA VAL A 125 1.15 -13.24 -6.76
C VAL A 125 0.15 -13.12 -7.91
N GLN A 126 0.54 -13.62 -9.08
CA GLN A 126 -0.33 -13.69 -10.24
C GLN A 126 -1.07 -15.04 -10.25
N ARG A 127 -2.26 -15.08 -9.67
CA ARG A 127 -3.22 -16.17 -9.88
C ARG A 127 -4.59 -15.57 -10.20
N PRO A 128 -4.80 -15.10 -11.43
CA PRO A 128 -6.13 -14.71 -11.85
C PRO A 128 -6.95 -15.99 -11.91
N ARG A 129 -7.85 -16.15 -10.94
CA ARG A 129 -8.97 -17.08 -11.08
C ARG A 129 -9.92 -16.46 -12.09
N THR A 130 -9.57 -16.51 -13.37
CA THR A 130 -10.51 -16.12 -14.43
C THR A 130 -11.55 -17.23 -14.51
N PRO A 131 -12.82 -16.96 -14.16
CA PRO A 131 -13.88 -17.94 -14.32
C PRO A 131 -13.96 -18.39 -15.78
N ILE A 132 -14.25 -19.68 -16.01
CA ILE A 132 -14.26 -20.23 -17.36
C ILE A 132 -15.23 -19.50 -18.29
N HIS A 133 -16.35 -19.00 -17.77
CA HIS A 133 -17.33 -18.25 -18.57
C HIS A 133 -16.79 -16.90 -19.07
N GLU A 134 -15.90 -16.24 -18.33
CA GLU A 134 -15.23 -15.03 -18.80
C GLU A 134 -14.18 -15.33 -19.89
N LEU A 135 -13.65 -16.55 -19.97
CA LEU A 135 -12.73 -16.93 -21.05
C LEU A 135 -13.46 -17.38 -22.32
N LEU A 136 -14.71 -17.83 -22.17
CA LEU A 136 -15.57 -18.25 -23.28
C LEU A 136 -16.32 -17.08 -23.91
N ASP A 137 -16.36 -15.92 -23.26
CA ASP A 137 -16.98 -14.71 -23.78
C ASP A 137 -16.06 -14.03 -24.83
N PRO A 138 -16.49 -13.91 -26.11
CA PRO A 138 -15.70 -13.29 -27.18
C PRO A 138 -15.32 -11.82 -26.93
N ASP A 139 -16.11 -11.12 -26.12
CA ASP A 139 -15.94 -9.71 -25.79
C ASP A 139 -15.15 -9.51 -24.49
N SER A 140 -14.72 -10.59 -23.85
CA SER A 140 -13.96 -10.53 -22.61
C SER A 140 -12.58 -9.91 -22.79
N PRO A 141 -12.16 -9.01 -21.88
CA PRO A 141 -10.78 -8.49 -21.86
C PRO A 141 -9.75 -9.58 -21.51
N HIS A 142 -10.20 -10.78 -21.11
CA HIS A 142 -9.35 -11.92 -20.78
C HIS A 142 -9.11 -12.91 -21.92
N LYS A 143 -9.71 -12.70 -23.11
CA LYS A 143 -9.72 -13.67 -24.22
C LYS A 143 -8.35 -14.15 -24.74
N ASN A 144 -7.30 -13.33 -24.60
CA ASN A 144 -5.95 -13.63 -25.13
C ASN A 144 -4.99 -14.26 -24.11
N ARG A 145 -5.46 -14.67 -22.93
CA ARG A 145 -4.63 -15.45 -21.98
C ARG A 145 -4.65 -16.92 -22.41
N ASN A 146 -3.90 -17.23 -23.46
CA ASN A 146 -3.84 -18.56 -24.05
C ASN A 146 -3.55 -19.63 -22.98
N PHE A 147 -4.45 -20.61 -22.88
CA PHE A 147 -4.10 -21.93 -22.36
C PHE A 147 -3.29 -22.64 -23.45
N ASN A 148 -1.97 -22.68 -23.29
CA ASN A 148 -1.14 -23.71 -23.92
C ASN A 148 -0.86 -24.80 -22.90
#